data_AF-A0A2E8PAI8-F1
#
_entry.id   AF-A0A2E8PAI8-F1
#
_cell.length_a   1.000
_cell.length_b   1.000
_cell.length_c   1.000
_cell.angle_alpha   90.00
_cell.angle_beta   90.00
_cell.angle_gamma   90.00
#
_symmetry.space_group_name_H-M   'P 1'
#
loop_
_entity.id
_entity.type
_entity.pdbx_description
1 polymer ?
#
loop_
_entity_poly.entity_id
_entity_poly.type
_entity_poly.pdbx_seq_one_letter_code
_entity_poly.pdbx_strand_id
1 'polypeptide(L)'
;MLADVPKPTQPLLIVLAAIAAAEGIVLVGYAIYDVIQSIRVGLTGPPEVSNLPALVLQVVIFAALGVGLIAIARGWWLSKYGARAPFILAQILGLVVGVPLTAAPDAGTRIVGAALVVAAVIGIAVSLLPPVTRAIVNSD
;
A
#
# COMPACT_ATOMS: atom_id res chain seq x y z
N MET A 1 4.14 -26.88 -14.14
CA MET A 1 3.47 -27.15 -12.85
C MET A 1 3.19 -25.83 -12.16
N LEU A 2 1.98 -25.31 -12.30
CA LEU A 2 1.51 -24.23 -11.43
C LEU A 2 1.25 -24.91 -10.08
N ALA A 3 2.11 -24.67 -9.10
CA ALA A 3 1.87 -25.17 -7.75
C ALA A 3 0.51 -24.65 -7.27
N ASP A 4 -0.33 -25.54 -6.72
CA ASP A 4 -1.59 -25.16 -6.09
C ASP A 4 -1.28 -24.16 -4.97
N VAL A 5 -1.51 -22.88 -5.24
CA VAL A 5 -1.35 -21.82 -4.24
C VAL A 5 -2.45 -22.05 -3.21
N PRO A 6 -2.11 -22.30 -1.93
CA PRO A 6 -3.12 -22.48 -0.88
C PRO A 6 -4.04 -21.27 -0.86
N LYS A 7 -5.36 -21.51 -0.91
CA LYS A 7 -6.35 -20.43 -0.77
C LYS A 7 -6.51 -20.08 0.71
N PRO A 8 -6.55 -18.79 1.07
CA PRO A 8 -6.82 -18.38 2.45
C PRO A 8 -8.22 -18.84 2.82
N THR A 9 -8.31 -19.67 3.86
CA THR A 9 -9.60 -20.17 4.37
C THR A 9 -10.32 -19.15 5.23
N GLN A 10 -9.63 -18.08 5.64
CA GLN A 10 -10.20 -17.01 6.46
C GLN A 10 -10.51 -15.73 5.66
N PRO A 11 -11.75 -15.23 5.71
CA PRO A 11 -12.17 -14.06 4.92
C PRO A 11 -11.44 -12.77 5.32
N LEU A 12 -11.07 -12.63 6.59
CA LEU A 12 -10.35 -11.44 7.07
C LEU A 12 -8.93 -11.35 6.49
N LEU A 13 -8.26 -12.49 6.27
CA LEU A 13 -6.95 -12.50 5.61
C LEU A 13 -7.05 -12.09 4.14
N ILE A 14 -8.16 -12.45 3.47
CA ILE A 14 -8.45 -12.01 2.10
C ILE A 14 -8.62 -10.50 2.06
N VAL A 15 -9.35 -9.91 3.02
CA VAL A 15 -9.53 -8.45 3.11
C VAL A 15 -8.17 -7.74 3.30
N LEU A 16 -7.34 -8.22 4.23
CA LEU A 16 -6.01 -7.64 4.47
C LEU A 16 -5.10 -7.78 3.25
N ALA A 17 -5.13 -8.92 2.59
CA ALA A 17 -4.39 -9.15 1.34
C ALA A 17 -4.88 -8.21 0.23
N ALA A 18 -6.19 -8.01 0.11
CA ALA A 18 -6.79 -7.14 -0.90
C ALA A 18 -6.42 -5.66 -0.68
N ILE A 19 -6.46 -5.18 0.57
CA ILE A 19 -6.04 -3.81 0.93
C ILE A 19 -4.56 -3.62 0.55
N ALA A 20 -3.68 -4.50 1.03
CA ALA A 20 -2.25 -4.40 0.74
C ALA A 20 -1.95 -4.49 -0.77
N ALA A 21 -2.64 -5.37 -1.50
CA ALA A 21 -2.45 -5.51 -2.93
C ALA A 21 -2.92 -4.26 -3.68
N ALA A 22 -4.09 -3.71 -3.34
CA ALA A 22 -4.63 -2.52 -3.97
C ALA A 22 -3.70 -1.32 -3.77
N GLU A 23 -3.28 -1.05 -2.52
CA GLU A 23 -2.34 0.02 -2.19
C GLU A 23 -1.00 -0.18 -2.89
N GLY A 24 -0.48 -1.41 -2.88
CA GLY A 24 0.77 -1.75 -3.55
C GLY A 24 0.73 -1.51 -5.06
N ILE A 25 -0.35 -1.93 -5.73
CA ILE A 25 -0.57 -1.69 -7.16
C ILE A 25 -0.66 -0.19 -7.46
N VAL A 26 -1.36 0.57 -6.63
CA VAL A 26 -1.48 2.03 -6.79
C VAL A 26 -0.10 2.69 -6.70
N LEU A 27 0.73 2.34 -5.71
CA LEU A 27 2.07 2.92 -5.57
C LEU A 27 2.99 2.56 -6.75
N VAL A 28 2.98 1.30 -7.20
CA VAL A 28 3.73 0.91 -8.40
C VAL A 28 3.21 1.65 -9.63
N GLY A 29 1.90 1.79 -9.76
CA GLY A 29 1.26 2.56 -10.81
C GLY A 29 1.69 4.03 -10.81
N TYR A 30 1.77 4.66 -9.64
CA TYR A 30 2.26 6.03 -9.49
C TYR A 30 3.74 6.15 -9.87
N ALA A 31 4.59 5.21 -9.45
CA ALA A 31 6.00 5.22 -9.85
C ALA A 31 6.16 5.16 -11.37
N ILE A 32 5.38 4.32 -12.05
CA ILE A 32 5.36 4.22 -13.52
C ILE A 32 4.81 5.51 -14.15
N TYR A 33 3.72 6.03 -13.60
CA TYR A 33 3.09 7.26 -14.08
C TYR A 33 4.06 8.45 -14.01
N ASP A 34 4.78 8.60 -12.90
CA ASP A 34 5.75 9.70 -12.70
C ASP A 34 6.88 9.65 -13.72
N VAL A 35 7.41 8.46 -14.03
CA VAL A 35 8.42 8.28 -15.09
C VAL A 35 7.85 8.64 -16.46
N ILE A 36 6.63 8.22 -16.78
CA ILE A 36 6.00 8.54 -18.06
C ILE A 36 5.76 10.05 -18.17
N GLN A 37 5.28 10.71 -17.12
CA GLN A 37 5.04 12.14 -17.13
C GLN A 37 6.34 12.93 -17.22
N SER A 38 7.38 12.54 -16.48
CA SER A 38 8.67 13.23 -16.55
C SER A 38 9.28 13.18 -17.96
N ILE A 39 9.04 12.10 -18.71
CA ILE A 39 9.47 11.97 -20.11
C ILE A 39 8.59 12.83 -21.04
N ARG A 40 7.28 12.90 -20.81
CA ARG A 40 6.33 13.59 -21.70
C ARG A 40 6.31 15.10 -21.54
N VAL A 41 6.34 15.59 -20.30
CA VAL A 41 6.14 17.00 -19.97
C VAL A 41 7.35 17.63 -19.28
N GLY A 42 8.39 16.84 -19.00
CA GLY A 42 9.57 17.31 -18.27
C GLY A 42 9.33 17.43 -16.77
N LEU A 43 10.31 17.98 -16.06
CA LEU A 43 10.19 18.27 -14.62
C LEU A 43 9.47 19.61 -14.44
N THR A 44 8.26 19.56 -13.89
CA THR A 44 7.41 20.74 -13.68
C THR A 44 7.25 21.03 -12.19
N GLY A 45 7.21 22.31 -11.80
CA GLY A 45 6.99 22.75 -10.42
C GLY A 45 8.15 23.57 -9.84
N PRO A 46 8.12 23.84 -8.52
CA PRO A 46 9.15 24.63 -7.84
C PRO A 46 10.54 23.98 -7.95
N PRO A 47 11.62 24.76 -8.19
CA PRO A 47 12.97 24.22 -8.42
C PRO A 47 13.50 23.35 -7.26
N GLU A 48 13.01 23.60 -6.04
CA GLU A 48 13.42 22.90 -4.82
C GLU A 48 13.06 21.41 -4.86
N VAL A 49 12.00 21.03 -5.58
CA VAL A 49 11.49 19.66 -5.68
C VAL A 49 11.44 19.12 -7.10
N SER A 50 11.47 19.99 -8.11
CA SER A 50 11.41 19.62 -9.53
C SER A 50 12.81 19.39 -10.11
N ASN A 51 13.53 18.42 -9.55
CA ASN A 51 14.87 18.03 -10.00
C ASN A 51 14.99 16.50 -10.17
N LEU A 52 15.96 16.07 -11.00
CA LEU A 52 16.14 14.65 -11.33
C LEU A 52 16.40 13.77 -10.09
N PRO A 53 17.25 14.18 -9.12
CA PRO A 53 17.45 13.40 -7.89
C PRO A 53 16.15 13.17 -7.10
N ALA A 54 15.32 14.21 -6.95
CA ALA A 54 14.03 14.11 -6.26
C ALA A 54 13.07 13.15 -6.96
N LEU A 55 12.97 13.23 -8.29
CA LEU A 55 12.16 12.30 -9.09
C LEU A 55 12.63 10.86 -8.92
N VAL A 56 13.94 10.60 -9.06
CA VAL A 56 14.49 9.24 -8.93
C VAL A 56 14.20 8.68 -7.55
N LEU A 57 14.40 9.48 -6.50
CA LEU A 57 14.13 9.05 -5.14
C LEU A 57 12.64 8.74 -4.92
N GLN A 58 11.73 9.60 -5.40
CA GLN A 58 10.28 9.37 -5.33
C GLN A 58 9.88 8.07 -6.04
N VAL A 59 10.35 7.85 -7.27
CA VAL A 59 10.05 6.64 -8.05
C VAL A 59 10.56 5.40 -7.33
N VAL A 60 11.78 5.43 -6.79
CA VAL A 60 12.35 4.31 -6.03
C VAL A 60 11.55 4.04 -4.75
N ILE A 61 11.16 5.08 -4.02
CA ILE A 61 10.35 4.96 -2.79
C ILE A 61 8.99 4.33 -3.12
N PHE A 62 8.26 4.86 -4.11
CA PHE A 62 6.96 4.32 -4.49
C PHE A 62 7.05 2.89 -5.03
N ALA A 63 8.04 2.58 -5.85
CA ALA A 63 8.26 1.23 -6.33
C ALA A 63 8.58 0.26 -5.17
N ALA A 64 9.50 0.64 -4.27
CA ALA A 64 9.90 -0.20 -3.14
C ALA A 64 8.75 -0.44 -2.16
N LEU A 65 8.02 0.62 -1.78
CA LEU A 65 6.84 0.50 -0.92
C LEU A 65 5.73 -0.30 -1.60
N GLY A 66 5.48 -0.07 -2.88
CA GLY A 66 4.47 -0.78 -3.65
C GLY A 66 4.76 -2.28 -3.77
N VAL A 67 5.99 -2.64 -4.13
CA VAL A 67 6.45 -4.04 -4.17
C VAL A 67 6.42 -4.67 -2.78
N GLY A 68 6.83 -3.92 -1.74
CA GLY A 68 6.74 -4.36 -0.34
C GLY A 68 5.31 -4.69 0.07
N LEU A 69 4.34 -3.84 -0.28
CA LEU A 69 2.92 -4.07 -0.02
C LEU A 69 2.37 -5.29 -0.78
N ILE A 70 2.79 -5.50 -2.03
CA ILE A 70 2.42 -6.72 -2.78
C ILE A 70 3.01 -7.97 -2.10
N ALA A 71 4.25 -7.89 -1.60
CA ALA A 71 4.85 -8.99 -0.83
C ALA A 71 4.11 -9.25 0.48
N ILE A 72 3.65 -8.20 1.17
CA ILE A 72 2.81 -8.30 2.38
C ILE A 72 1.46 -8.91 2.04
N ALA A 73 0.82 -8.52 0.94
CA ALA A 73 -0.43 -9.10 0.46
C ALA A 73 -0.29 -10.61 0.25
N ARG A 74 0.82 -11.04 -0.37
CA ARG A 74 1.16 -12.47 -0.49
C ARG A 74 1.40 -13.12 0.88
N GLY A 75 2.01 -12.41 1.82
CA GLY A 75 2.17 -12.87 3.20
C GLY A 75 0.84 -13.15 3.89
N TRP A 76 -0.13 -12.24 3.77
CA TRP A 76 -1.50 -12.44 4.26
C TRP A 76 -2.21 -13.58 3.55
N TRP A 77 -2.05 -13.70 2.24
CA TRP A 77 -2.62 -14.78 1.46
C TRP A 77 -2.13 -16.17 1.92
N LEU A 78 -0.86 -16.23 2.30
CA LEU A 78 -0.20 -17.43 2.84
C LEU A 78 -0.31 -17.55 4.36
N SER A 79 -1.10 -16.69 5.02
CA SER A 79 -1.32 -16.69 6.49
C SER A 79 -0.04 -16.58 7.34
N LYS A 80 1.01 -15.90 6.85
CA LYS A 80 2.30 -15.78 7.55
C LYS A 80 2.27 -14.74 8.67
N TYR A 81 2.77 -15.07 9.87
CA TYR A 81 2.85 -14.13 10.98
C TYR A 81 3.68 -12.87 10.65
N GLY A 82 4.78 -13.05 9.91
CA GLY A 82 5.70 -11.98 9.54
C GLY A 82 5.09 -10.84 8.70
N ALA A 83 3.90 -11.03 8.12
CA ALA A 83 3.23 -9.99 7.34
C ALA A 83 2.62 -8.87 8.21
N ARG A 84 2.29 -9.16 9.48
CA ARG A 84 1.48 -8.26 10.32
C ARG A 84 2.17 -6.96 10.67
N ALA A 85 3.38 -7.03 11.22
CA ALA A 85 4.12 -5.85 11.65
C ALA A 85 4.39 -4.86 10.50
N PRO A 86 4.95 -5.28 9.34
CA PRO A 86 5.17 -4.36 8.23
C PRO A 86 3.85 -3.86 7.61
N PHE A 87 2.77 -4.65 7.64
CA PHE A 87 1.45 -4.18 7.21
C PHE A 87 0.94 -3.03 8.08
N ILE A 88 0.94 -3.19 9.41
CA ILE A 88 0.48 -2.14 10.33
C ILE A 88 1.32 -0.87 10.16
N LEU A 89 2.63 -1.01 9.99
CA LEU A 89 3.50 0.14 9.71
C LEU A 89 3.08 0.86 8.41
N ALA A 90 2.84 0.12 7.33
CA ALA A 90 2.39 0.70 6.07
C ALA A 90 1.05 1.44 6.22
N GLN A 91 0.10 0.89 7.00
CA GLN A 91 -1.17 1.56 7.26
C GLN A 91 -1.00 2.84 8.09
N ILE A 92 -0.11 2.86 9.08
CA ILE A 92 0.20 4.08 9.85
C ILE A 92 0.79 5.15 8.93
N LEU A 93 1.72 4.79 8.04
CA LEU A 93 2.25 5.70 7.03
C LEU A 93 1.15 6.18 6.07
N GLY A 94 0.25 5.28 5.68
CA GLY A 94 -0.96 5.58 4.90
C GLY A 94 -1.84 6.62 5.59
N LEU A 95 -2.00 6.58 6.92
CA LEU A 95 -2.73 7.60 7.67
C LEU A 95 -1.98 8.94 7.72
N VAL A 96 -0.66 8.91 7.91
CA VAL A 96 0.19 10.13 7.93
C VAL A 96 0.07 10.89 6.61
N VAL A 97 -0.02 10.18 5.49
CA VAL A 97 -0.20 10.79 4.16
C VAL A 97 -1.68 11.07 3.87
N GLY A 98 -2.56 10.12 4.15
CA GLY A 98 -3.97 10.16 3.77
C GLY A 98 -4.77 11.25 4.47
N VAL A 99 -4.51 11.49 5.77
CA VAL A 99 -5.25 12.52 6.53
C VAL A 99 -5.04 13.93 5.92
N PRO A 100 -3.81 14.41 5.66
CA PRO A 100 -3.61 15.67 4.94
C PRO A 100 -4.31 15.74 3.59
N LEU A 101 -4.35 14.64 2.83
CA LEU A 101 -5.01 14.60 1.51
C LEU A 101 -6.53 14.82 1.63
N THR A 102 -7.17 14.45 2.75
CA THR A 102 -8.60 14.74 2.98
C THR A 102 -8.89 16.24 3.09
N ALA A 103 -7.88 17.06 3.37
CA ALA A 103 -7.98 18.51 3.44
C ALA A 103 -7.51 19.21 2.15
N ALA A 104 -7.19 18.45 1.08
CA ALA A 104 -6.72 19.03 -0.18
C ALA A 104 -7.77 19.94 -0.84
N PRO A 105 -7.36 20.99 -1.58
CA PRO A 105 -8.32 21.89 -2.25
C PRO A 105 -9.15 21.18 -3.32
N ASP A 106 -8.57 20.23 -4.04
CA ASP A 106 -9.22 19.54 -5.15
C ASP A 106 -10.05 18.34 -4.65
N ALA A 107 -11.23 18.14 -5.25
CA ALA A 107 -12.14 17.08 -4.83
C ALA A 107 -11.58 15.67 -5.07
N GLY A 108 -10.80 15.48 -6.15
CA GLY A 108 -10.21 14.18 -6.49
C GLY A 108 -9.24 13.70 -5.40
N THR A 109 -8.28 14.54 -5.01
CA THR A 109 -7.30 14.23 -3.98
C THR A 109 -7.96 14.00 -2.62
N ARG A 110 -9.03 14.74 -2.29
CA ARG A 110 -9.80 14.49 -1.07
C ARG A 110 -10.45 13.11 -1.04
N ILE A 111 -11.04 12.68 -2.15
CA ILE A 111 -11.66 11.35 -2.26
C ILE A 111 -10.60 10.26 -2.10
N VAL A 112 -9.45 10.41 -2.76
CA VAL A 112 -8.32 9.48 -2.63
C VAL A 112 -7.80 9.42 -1.20
N GLY A 113 -7.62 10.58 -0.56
CA GLY A 113 -7.23 10.68 0.84
C GLY A 113 -8.22 9.97 1.77
N ALA A 114 -9.52 10.19 1.58
CA ALA A 114 -10.55 9.56 2.38
C ALA A 114 -10.56 8.03 2.19
N ALA A 115 -10.43 7.55 0.95
CA ALA A 115 -10.34 6.13 0.65
C ALA A 115 -9.12 5.47 1.33
N LEU A 116 -7.96 6.12 1.28
CA LEU A 116 -6.74 5.66 1.94
C LEU A 116 -6.90 5.63 3.46
N VAL A 117 -7.48 6.67 4.07
CA VAL A 117 -7.73 6.71 5.52
C VAL A 117 -8.66 5.58 5.94
N VAL A 118 -9.75 5.36 5.21
CA VAL A 118 -10.69 4.27 5.49
C VAL A 118 -10.02 2.91 5.36
N ALA A 119 -9.26 2.69 4.27
CA ALA A 119 -8.51 1.45 4.07
C ALA A 119 -7.51 1.19 5.21
N ALA A 120 -6.79 2.22 5.66
CA ALA A 120 -5.82 2.10 6.72
C ALA A 120 -6.43 1.84 8.10
N VAL A 121 -7.51 2.55 8.45
CA VAL A 121 -8.23 2.28 9.70
C VAL A 121 -8.78 0.86 9.72
N ILE A 122 -9.41 0.43 8.63
CA ILE A 122 -9.95 -0.94 8.50
C ILE A 122 -8.80 -1.95 8.55
N GLY A 123 -7.72 -1.72 7.82
CA GLY A 123 -6.55 -2.60 7.78
C GLY A 123 -5.97 -2.80 9.18
N ILE A 124 -5.71 -1.72 9.92
CA ILE A 124 -5.21 -1.80 11.29
C ILE A 124 -6.20 -2.55 12.17
N ALA A 125 -7.46 -2.13 12.21
CA ALA A 125 -8.48 -2.74 13.07
C ALA A 125 -8.61 -4.25 12.81
N VAL A 126 -8.74 -4.66 11.55
CA VAL A 126 -8.89 -6.06 11.14
C VAL A 126 -7.63 -6.86 11.47
N SER A 127 -6.44 -6.31 11.23
CA SER A 127 -5.16 -7.00 11.51
C SER A 127 -4.95 -7.32 13.00
N LEU A 128 -5.66 -6.63 13.89
CA LEU A 128 -5.57 -6.81 15.34
C LEU A 128 -6.64 -7.74 15.90
N LEU A 129 -7.60 -8.20 15.08
CA LEU A 129 -8.69 -9.04 15.56
C LEU A 129 -8.19 -10.44 16.00
N PRO A 130 -8.79 -11.03 17.07
CA PRO A 130 -8.41 -12.37 17.54
C PRO A 130 -8.50 -13.47 16.48
N PRO A 131 -9.52 -13.53 15.59
CA PRO A 131 -9.57 -14.52 14.52
C PRO A 131 -8.37 -14.48 13.58
N VAL A 132 -7.87 -13.28 13.24
CA VAL A 132 -6.67 -13.11 12.39
C VAL A 132 -5.44 -13.64 13.11
N THR A 133 -5.30 -13.35 14.41
CA THR A 133 -4.18 -13.85 15.21
C THR A 133 -4.19 -15.38 15.29
N ARG A 134 -5.36 -16.00 15.49
CA ARG A 134 -5.49 -17.46 15.47
C ARG A 134 -5.15 -18.05 14.10
N ALA A 135 -5.53 -17.37 13.02
CA ALA A 135 -5.24 -17.80 11.65
C ALA A 135 -3.76 -17.94 11.38
N ILE A 136 -3.01 -16.89 11.73
CA ILE A 136 -1.58 -16.80 11.40
C ILE A 136 -0.72 -17.65 12.33
N VAL A 137 -1.09 -17.77 13.61
CA VAL A 137 -0.36 -18.61 14.57
C VAL A 137 -0.56 -20.09 14.29
N ASN A 138 -1.74 -20.52 13.85
CA ASN A 138 -1.99 -21.92 13.53
C ASN A 138 -1.37 -22.39 12.19
N SER A 139 -0.81 -21.46 11.41
CA SER A 139 -0.28 -21.71 10.06
C SER A 139 1.26 -21.73 10.00
N ASP A 140 1.92 -21.26 11.06
CA ASP A 140 3.38 -21.28 11.24
C ASP A 140 3.80 -22.44 12.17
#